data_AF-A0A955MPS0-F1
#
_entry.id   AF-A0A955MPS0-F1
#
_cell.length_a   1.000
_cell.length_b   1.000
_cell.length_c   1.000
_cell.angle_alpha   90.00
_cell.angle_beta   90.00
_cell.angle_gamma   90.00
#
_symmetry.space_group_name_H-M   'P 1'
#
loop_
_entity.id
_entity.type
_entity.pdbx_description
1 polymer ?
#
loop_
_entity_poly.entity_id
_entity_poly.type
_entity_poly.pdbx_seq_one_letter_code
_entity_poly.pdbx_strand_id
1 'polypeptide(L)' 'FVMLRLRTSEGFMIAELEDLLGRNVGIDFRRLLLEMRNHGYTQFDEDRVALTPPGWLVHSEITSRILECLLRKEA' A
#
# COMPACT_ATOMS: atom_id res chain seq x y z
N PHE A 1 -11.57 3.54 -0.73
CA PHE A 1 -10.92 3.64 -2.05
C PHE A 1 -9.65 2.79 -2.15
N VAL A 2 -8.69 2.93 -1.23
CA VAL A 2 -7.45 2.11 -1.18
C VAL A 2 -7.76 0.60 -1.16
N MET A 3 -8.73 0.14 -0.36
CA MET A 3 -9.21 -1.26 -0.36
C MET A 3 -9.68 -1.78 -1.72
N LEU A 4 -10.29 -0.92 -2.55
CA LEU A 4 -10.84 -1.32 -3.84
C LEU A 4 -9.74 -1.41 -4.90
N ARG A 5 -8.74 -0.52 -4.87
CA ARG A 5 -7.58 -0.56 -5.78
C ARG A 5 -6.55 -1.64 -5.44
N LEU A 6 -6.34 -1.93 -4.15
CA LEU A 6 -5.50 -3.08 -3.76
C LEU A 6 -6.08 -4.42 -4.24
N ARG A 7 -7.40 -4.47 -4.41
CA ARG A 7 -8.12 -5.63 -4.95
C ARG A 7 -8.21 -5.65 -6.49
N THR A 8 -7.58 -4.72 -7.20
CA THR A 8 -7.48 -4.83 -8.66
C THR A 8 -6.18 -5.52 -9.04
N SER A 9 -6.23 -6.45 -9.99
CA SER A 9 -5.04 -7.16 -10.51
C SER A 9 -3.99 -6.22 -11.10
N GLU A 10 -4.38 -5.00 -11.47
CA GLU A 10 -3.51 -3.98 -12.07
C GLU A 10 -2.66 -3.20 -11.05
N GLY A 11 -2.86 -3.44 -9.74
CA GLY A 11 -2.18 -2.70 -8.69
C GLY A 11 -2.60 -1.23 -8.62
N PHE A 12 -1.75 -0.39 -8.03
CA PHE A 12 -1.96 1.05 -7.91
C PHE A 12 -0.66 1.81 -8.13
N MET A 13 -0.75 3.02 -8.69
CA MET A 13 0.41 3.91 -8.79
C MET A 13 0.72 4.51 -7.42
N ILE A 14 2.00 4.55 -7.03
CA ILE A 14 2.44 5.14 -5.76
C ILE A 14 2.00 6.62 -5.70
N ALA A 15 2.18 7.36 -6.79
CA ALA A 15 1.79 8.77 -6.89
C ALA A 15 0.28 8.99 -6.66
N GLU A 16 -0.57 8.10 -7.19
CA GLU A 16 -2.01 8.19 -6.95
C GLU A 16 -2.35 7.94 -5.48
N LEU A 17 -1.62 7.05 -4.80
CA LEU A 17 -1.79 6.87 -3.37
C LEU A 17 -1.26 8.09 -2.60
N GLU A 18 -0.09 8.63 -2.94
CA GLU A 18 0.45 9.84 -2.31
C GLU A 18 -0.50 11.05 -2.44
N ASP A 19 -1.15 11.21 -3.61
CA ASP A 19 -2.18 12.23 -3.82
C ASP A 19 -3.44 11.96 -2.98
N LEU A 20 -3.89 10.70 -2.92
CA LEU A 20 -5.09 10.33 -2.14
C LEU A 20 -4.89 10.49 -0.63
N LEU A 21 -3.66 10.28 -0.18
CA LEU A 21 -3.27 10.22 1.22
C LEU A 21 -2.72 11.56 1.73
N GLY A 22 -2.47 12.51 0.82
CA GLY A 22 -1.90 13.81 1.11
C GLY A 22 -0.37 13.79 1.25
N ARG A 23 0.26 14.94 0.93
CA ARG A 23 1.71 15.10 0.74
C ARG A 23 2.63 14.67 1.90
N ASN A 24 2.09 14.42 3.10
CA ASN A 24 2.90 14.18 4.30
C ASN A 24 3.07 12.69 4.67
N VAL A 25 2.48 11.71 3.98
CA VAL A 25 2.57 10.28 4.37
C VAL A 25 3.88 9.61 3.88
N GLY A 26 4.71 10.35 3.13
CA GLY A 26 5.75 9.80 2.26
C GLY A 26 6.79 8.87 2.90
N ILE A 27 7.16 9.01 4.18
CA ILE A 27 8.25 8.18 4.76
C ILE A 27 7.72 6.86 5.33
N ASP A 28 6.72 6.91 6.23
CA ASP A 28 6.21 5.70 6.88
C ASP A 28 5.47 4.78 5.92
N PHE A 29 4.74 5.35 4.97
CA PHE A 29 4.04 4.56 3.96
C PHE A 29 5.01 3.88 2.99
N ARG A 30 6.05 4.59 2.51
CA ARG A 30 7.08 3.98 1.66
C ARG A 30 7.85 2.88 2.40
N ARG A 31 8.14 3.07 3.69
CA ARG A 31 8.75 2.04 4.53
C ARG A 31 7.86 0.80 4.63
N LEU A 32 6.56 0.97 4.87
CA LEU A 32 5.60 -0.13 4.93
C LEU A 32 5.53 -0.90 3.61
N LEU A 33 5.50 -0.20 2.48
CA LEU A 33 5.49 -0.84 1.15
C LEU A 33 6.78 -1.64 0.88
N LEU A 34 7.93 -1.11 1.30
CA LEU A 34 9.22 -1.81 1.22
C LEU A 34 9.28 -3.05 2.12
N GLU A 35 8.76 -2.96 3.35
CA GLU A 35 8.62 -4.12 4.23
C GLU A 35 7.78 -5.21 3.56
N MET A 36 6.61 -4.85 3.03
CA MET A 36 5.73 -5.80 2.34
C MET A 36 6.40 -6.44 1.11
N ARG A 37 7.23 -5.69 0.40
CA ARG A 37 8.04 -6.21 -0.70
C ARG A 37 9.04 -7.26 -0.23
N ASN A 38 9.77 -6.94 0.83
CA ASN A 38 10.79 -7.82 1.40
C ASN A 38 10.18 -9.12 1.95
N HIS A 39 8.93 -9.07 2.40
CA HIS A 39 8.16 -10.25 2.79
C HIS A 39 7.48 -10.98 1.61
N GLY A 40 7.62 -10.49 0.38
CA GLY A 40 7.06 -11.11 -0.82
C GLY A 40 5.55 -10.91 -0.99
N TYR A 41 4.95 -9.95 -0.29
CA TYR A 41 3.51 -9.65 -0.38
C TYR A 41 3.16 -8.63 -1.46
N THR A 42 4.11 -7.78 -1.82
CA THR A 42 3.95 -6.81 -2.91
C THR A 42 5.05 -6.96 -3.95
N GLN A 43 4.70 -6.66 -5.19
CA GLN A 43 5.62 -6.53 -6.31
C GLN A 43 5.53 -5.11 -6.87
N PHE A 44 6.67 -4.64 -7.39
CA PHE A 44 6.83 -3.31 -7.92
C PHE A 44 7.13 -3.42 -9.40
N ASP A 45 6.38 -2.69 -10.20
CA ASP A 45 6.60 -2.54 -11.63
C ASP A 45 6.66 -1.05 -11.93
N GLU A 46 7.87 -0.53 -12.14
CA GLU A 46 8.14 0.91 -12.21
C GLU A 46 7.53 1.67 -11.00
N ASP A 47 6.48 2.45 -11.25
CA ASP A 47 5.76 3.24 -10.25
C ASP A 47 4.47 2.57 -9.73
N ARG A 48 4.20 1.33 -10.14
CA ARG A 48 3.05 0.55 -9.69
C ARG A 48 3.44 -0.44 -8.60
N VAL A 49 2.54 -0.57 -7.63
CA VAL A 49 2.58 -1.60 -6.61
C VAL A 49 1.37 -2.50 -6.77
N ALA A 50 1.61 -3.81 -6.87
CA ALA A 50 0.57 -4.83 -6.92
C ALA A 50 0.77 -5.86 -5.81
N LEU A 51 -0.30 -6.51 -5.39
CA LEU A 51 -0.22 -7.65 -4.49
C LEU A 51 0.26 -8.90 -5.25
N THR A 52 1.17 -9.64 -4.65
CA THR A 52 1.53 -10.99 -5.09
C THR A 52 0.43 -11.99 -4.69
N PRO A 53 0.44 -13.24 -5.19
CA PRO A 53 -0.52 -14.25 -4.73
C PRO A 53 -0.51 -14.46 -3.20
N PRO A 54 0.65 -14.50 -2.50
CA PRO A 54 0.68 -14.47 -1.04
C PRO A 54 0.09 -13.19 -0.44
N GLY A 55 0.39 -12.01 -1.01
CA GLY A 55 -0.14 -10.73 -0.52
C GLY A 55 -1.66 -10.64 -0.61
N TRP A 56 -2.26 -11.28 -1.62
CA TRP A 56 -3.71 -11.41 -1.77
C TRP A 56 -4.38 -12.17 -0.61
N LEU A 57 -3.73 -13.21 -0.09
CA LEU A 57 -4.24 -13.99 1.04
C LEU A 57 -4.33 -13.17 2.32
N VAL A 58 -3.40 -12.22 2.49
CA VAL A 58 -3.31 -11.33 3.66
C VAL A 58 -3.73 -9.89 3.34
N HIS A 59 -4.48 -9.67 2.26
CA HIS A 59 -4.79 -8.31 1.78
C HIS A 59 -5.53 -7.46 2.82
N SER A 60 -6.37 -8.07 3.65
CA SER A 60 -7.06 -7.38 4.75
C SER A 60 -6.07 -6.83 5.78
N GLU A 61 -5.05 -7.61 6.14
CA GLU A 61 -3.99 -7.20 7.07
C GLU A 61 -3.13 -6.08 6.47
N ILE A 62 -2.73 -6.25 5.20
CA ILE A 62 -2.00 -5.23 4.46
C ILE A 62 -2.77 -3.91 4.43
N THR A 63 -4.07 -3.98 4.16
CA THR A 63 -4.93 -2.81 4.14
C THR A 63 -5.04 -2.16 5.52
N SER A 64 -5.24 -2.95 6.58
CA SER A 64 -5.31 -2.44 7.96
C SER A 64 -4.03 -1.70 8.33
N ARG A 65 -2.85 -2.27 8.06
CA ARG A 65 -1.56 -1.60 8.33
C ARG A 65 -1.41 -0.30 7.54
N ILE A 66 -1.85 -0.28 6.28
CA ILE A 66 -1.87 0.94 5.46
C ILE A 66 -2.80 1.97 6.11
N LEU A 67 -4.02 1.60 6.50
CA LEU A 67 -4.98 2.50 7.15
C LEU A 67 -4.47 3.01 8.51
N GLU A 68 -3.80 2.19 9.31
CA GLU A 68 -3.20 2.61 10.58
C GLU A 68 -2.10 3.66 10.37
N CYS A 69 -1.26 3.49 9.35
CA CYS A 69 -0.28 4.51 8.96
C CYS A 69 -0.94 5.84 8.58
N LEU A 70 -2.19 5.81 8.09
CA LEU A 70 -2.95 7.00 7.72
C LEU A 70 -3.62 7.67 8.92
N LEU A 71 -4.26 6.88 9.78
CA LEU A 71 -5.05 7.36 10.91
C LEU A 71 -4.20 7.87 12.08
N ARG A 72 -2.95 7.41 12.21
CA ARG A 72 -2.01 7.91 13.25
C ARG A 72 -1.70 9.41 13.17
N LYS A 73 -2.21 10.13 12.18
CA LYS A 73 -2.07 11.59 12.04
C LYS A 73 -3.24 12.40 12.59
N GLU A 74 -4.36 11.76 12.95
CA GLU A 74 -5.50 12.48 13.52
C GLU A 74 -5.46 12.58 15.06
N ALA A 75 -4.41 12.06 15.70
CA ALA A 75 -4.17 12.11 17.15
C ALA A 75 -2.92 12.94 17.49
#